data_AF-A0A8X6VLY9-F1
#
_entry.id   AF-A0A8X6VLY9-F1
#
_cell.length_a   1.000
_cell.length_b   1.000
_cell.length_c   1.000
_cell.angle_alpha   90.00
_cell.angle_beta   90.00
_cell.angle_gamma   90.00
#
_symmetry.space_group_name_H-M   'P 1'
#
loop_
_entity.id
_entity.type
_entity.pdbx_description
1 polymer ?
#
loop_
_entity_poly.entity_id
_entity_poly.type
_entity_poly.pdbx_seq_one_letter_code
_entity_poly.pdbx_strand_id
1 'polypeptide(L)'
;MTGNQLDVIIDKKPIRALVDSGASFSVISDKYRRFLKKVLFADAKSVMLKVADGNFVRPIGNVHDVILGWDFLEASQAVIDCGQNELVLEDICRDSSA
;
A
#
# COMPACT_ATOMS: atom_id res chain seq x y z
N MET A 1 11.98 4.38 -12.40
CA MET A 1 11.95 3.29 -11.40
C MET A 1 12.66 2.02 -11.90
N THR A 2 13.74 1.54 -11.29
CA THR A 2 14.18 0.15 -11.55
C THR A 2 13.36 -0.77 -10.64
N GLY A 3 12.14 -1.13 -11.06
CA GLY A 3 11.20 -1.96 -10.31
C GLY A 3 9.86 -1.27 -10.05
N ASN A 4 8.86 -2.03 -9.60
CA ASN A 4 7.50 -1.55 -9.29
C ASN A 4 7.39 -0.99 -7.86
N GLN A 5 8.35 -0.15 -7.45
CA GLN A 5 8.39 0.44 -6.11
C GLN A 5 8.32 1.96 -6.16
N LEU A 6 7.59 2.53 -5.19
CA LEU A 6 7.43 3.97 -5.00
C LEU A 6 8.00 4.37 -3.64
N ASP A 7 8.83 5.40 -3.60
CA ASP A 7 9.22 6.05 -2.35
C ASP A 7 8.04 6.85 -1.81
N VAL A 8 7.56 6.48 -0.62
CA VAL A 8 6.44 7.13 0.05
C VAL A 8 6.81 7.54 1.47
N ILE A 9 6.06 8.50 2.01
CA ILE A 9 6.19 8.92 3.41
C ILE A 9 4.90 8.53 4.12
N ILE A 10 5.00 7.66 5.12
CA ILE A 10 3.88 7.27 5.99
C ILE A 10 4.22 7.72 7.40
N ASP A 11 3.38 8.57 8.00
CA ASP A 11 3.61 9.17 9.32
C ASP A 11 5.03 9.73 9.53
N LYS A 12 5.52 10.49 8.55
CA LYS A 12 6.86 11.10 8.56
C LYS A 12 8.02 10.08 8.49
N LYS A 13 7.74 8.82 8.14
CA LYS A 13 8.75 7.78 7.92
C LYS A 13 8.82 7.43 6.42
N PRO A 14 9.98 7.63 5.77
CA PRO A 14 10.16 7.24 4.38
C PRO A 14 10.21 5.71 4.27
N ILE A 15 9.57 5.15 3.24
CA ILE A 15 9.60 3.72 2.92
C ILE A 15 9.35 3.49 1.43
N ARG A 16 9.89 2.40 0.89
CA ARG A 16 9.54 1.91 -0.45
C ARG A 16 8.32 1.02 -0.39
N ALA A 17 7.23 1.45 -1.00
CA ALA A 17 6.02 0.65 -1.16
C ALA A 17 6.05 -0.11 -2.49
N LEU A 18 5.53 -1.34 -2.50
CA LEU A 18 5.27 -2.08 -3.72
C LEU A 18 4.00 -1.52 -4.37
N VAL A 19 4.04 -1.23 -5.67
CA VAL A 19 2.86 -0.92 -6.48
C VAL A 19 2.35 -2.21 -7.11
N ASP A 20 1.13 -2.61 -6.77
CA ASP A 20 0.53 -3.87 -7.23
C ASP A 20 -0.94 -3.68 -7.61
N SER A 21 -1.20 -3.47 -8.90
CA SER A 21 -2.57 -3.37 -9.43
C SER A 21 -3.34 -4.70 -9.38
N GLY A 22 -2.65 -5.83 -9.14
CA GLY A 22 -3.29 -7.13 -8.93
C GLY A 22 -3.83 -7.33 -7.51
N ALA A 23 -3.42 -6.50 -6.55
CA ALA A 23 -3.94 -6.54 -5.19
C ALA A 23 -5.21 -5.68 -5.08
N SER A 24 -6.32 -6.25 -4.62
CA SER A 24 -7.55 -5.46 -4.41
C SER A 24 -7.44 -4.44 -3.27
N PHE A 25 -6.60 -4.74 -2.27
CA PHE A 25 -6.43 -3.91 -1.07
C PHE A 25 -4.98 -3.53 -0.86
N SER A 26 -4.78 -2.32 -0.35
CA SER A 26 -3.50 -1.86 0.17
C SER A 26 -3.20 -2.54 1.50
N VAL A 27 -1.95 -2.89 1.73
CA VAL A 27 -1.51 -3.66 2.91
C VAL A 27 -0.34 -2.96 3.59
N ILE A 28 -0.40 -2.86 4.91
CA ILE A 28 0.73 -2.50 5.77
C ILE A 28 1.06 -3.72 6.64
N SER A 29 2.33 -4.14 6.65
CA SER A 29 2.75 -5.28 7.47
C SER A 29 2.57 -5.00 8.97
N ASP A 30 2.30 -6.05 9.74
CA ASP A 30 2.23 -5.94 11.21
C ASP A 30 3.54 -5.40 11.81
N LYS A 31 4.69 -5.79 11.23
CA LYS A 31 6.01 -5.32 11.63
C LYS A 31 6.13 -3.80 11.43
N TYR A 32 5.76 -3.31 10.25
CA TYR A 32 5.86 -1.88 9.95
C TYR A 32 4.82 -1.06 10.73
N ARG A 33 3.60 -1.59 10.88
CA ARG A 33 2.56 -1.00 11.74
C ARG A 33 3.03 -0.80 13.18
N ARG A 34 3.74 -1.79 13.76
CA ARG A 34 4.38 -1.68 15.09
C ARG A 34 5.49 -0.64 15.11
N PHE A 35 6.33 -0.60 14.08
CA PHE A 35 7.37 0.42 13.94
C PHE A 35 6.77 1.84 13.90
N LEU A 36 5.66 2.02 13.19
CA LEU A 36 4.88 3.26 13.15
C LEU A 36 4.10 3.56 14.45
N LYS A 37 4.13 2.66 15.44
CA LYS A 37 3.37 2.75 16.70
C LYS A 37 1.85 2.92 16.49
N LYS A 38 1.30 2.34 15.42
CA LYS A 38 -0.14 2.34 15.19
C LYS A 38 -0.82 1.36 16.13
N VAL A 39 -2.03 1.72 16.58
CA VAL A 39 -2.89 0.84 17.39
C VAL A 39 -3.08 -0.47 16.64
N LEU A 40 -2.73 -1.59 17.28
CA LEU A 40 -3.05 -2.93 16.81
C LEU A 40 -4.41 -3.32 17.42
N PHE A 41 -5.49 -3.24 16.65
CA PHE A 41 -6.74 -3.84 17.10
C PHE A 41 -6.53 -5.36 17.21
N ALA A 42 -6.82 -5.94 18.38
CA ALA A 42 -6.68 -7.38 18.62
C ALA A 42 -7.49 -8.24 17.64
N ASP A 43 -8.48 -7.63 16.99
CA ASP A 43 -9.42 -8.27 16.07
C ASP A 43 -8.95 -8.33 14.60
N ALA A 44 -7.72 -7.89 14.31
CA ALA A 44 -7.08 -8.14 13.02
C ALA A 44 -6.89 -9.64 12.71
N LYS A 45 -7.20 -10.53 13.67
CA LYS A 45 -7.21 -11.99 13.49
C LYS A 45 -8.25 -12.48 12.47
N SER A 46 -9.25 -11.67 12.14
CA SER A 46 -10.37 -12.05 11.26
C SER A 46 -10.11 -11.82 9.77
N VAL A 47 -9.21 -10.90 9.39
CA VAL A 47 -9.02 -10.57 7.98
C VAL A 47 -8.10 -11.60 7.31
N MET A 48 -8.70 -12.44 6.47
CA MET A 48 -8.02 -13.36 5.57
C MET A 48 -8.08 -12.79 4.15
N LEU A 49 -6.93 -12.62 3.51
CA LEU A 49 -6.84 -12.18 2.12
C LEU A 49 -6.57 -13.38 1.23
N LYS A 50 -7.32 -13.51 0.14
CA LYS A 50 -7.00 -14.44 -0.93
C LYS A 50 -5.86 -13.85 -1.75
N VAL A 51 -4.74 -14.56 -1.86
CA VAL A 51 -3.57 -14.10 -2.64
C VAL A 51 -3.59 -14.71 -4.03
N ALA A 52 -2.65 -14.28 -4.88
CA ALA A 52 -2.62 -14.64 -6.30
C ALA A 52 -2.53 -16.15 -6.59
N ASP A 53 -1.94 -16.93 -5.67
CA ASP A 53 -1.88 -18.39 -5.77
C ASP A 53 -3.21 -19.10 -5.41
N GLY A 54 -4.23 -18.33 -5.02
CA GLY A 54 -5.55 -18.81 -4.64
C GLY A 54 -5.71 -19.15 -3.16
N ASN A 55 -4.63 -19.16 -2.37
CA ASN A 55 -4.65 -19.44 -0.94
C ASN A 55 -5.14 -18.24 -0.13
N PHE A 56 -5.71 -18.52 1.04
CA PHE A 56 -6.08 -17.50 2.01
C PHE A 56 -4.96 -17.34 3.04
N VAL A 57 -4.41 -16.13 3.15
CA VAL A 57 -3.37 -15.80 4.12
C VAL A 57 -3.82 -14.68 5.03
N ARG A 58 -3.29 -14.65 6.25
CA ARG A 58 -3.37 -13.44 7.05
C ARG A 58 -2.38 -12.42 6.48
N PRO A 59 -2.73 -11.13 6.38
CA PRO A 59 -1.84 -10.07 5.95
C PRO A 59 -0.81 -9.72 7.05
N ILE A 60 -0.20 -10.74 7.65
CA ILE A 60 0.97 -10.60 8.53
C ILE A 60 2.17 -10.52 7.58
N GLY A 61 2.27 -9.41 6.85
CA GLY A 61 3.26 -9.24 5.79
C GLY A 61 4.67 -9.52 6.31
N ASN A 62 5.37 -10.47 5.68
CA ASN A 62 6.78 -10.76 5.96
C ASN A 62 7.71 -10.38 4.79
N VAL A 63 7.16 -10.15 3.59
CA VAL A 63 7.94 -9.92 2.36
C VAL A 63 7.99 -8.44 1.98
N HIS A 64 6.86 -7.74 2.04
CA HIS A 64 6.76 -6.30 1.81
C HIS A 64 6.12 -5.62 3.01
N ASP A 65 6.66 -4.47 3.40
CA ASP A 65 6.14 -3.68 4.52
C ASP A 65 4.93 -2.83 4.12
N VAL A 66 4.86 -2.41 2.85
CA VAL A 66 3.73 -1.67 2.28
C VAL A 66 3.45 -2.16 0.85
N ILE A 67 2.19 -2.43 0.55
CA ILE A 67 1.66 -2.67 -0.81
C ILE A 67 0.59 -1.61 -1.06
N LEU A 68 0.71 -0.88 -2.17
CA LEU A 68 -0.34 -0.01 -2.71
C LEU A 68 -1.15 -0.83 -3.71
N GLY A 69 -2.36 -1.20 -3.28
CA GLY A 69 -3.31 -1.97 -4.07
C GLY A 69 -4.23 -1.09 -4.91
N TRP A 70 -5.15 -1.74 -5.62
CA TRP A 70 -6.12 -1.10 -6.49
C TRP A 70 -7.01 -0.09 -5.77
N ASP A 71 -7.37 -0.33 -4.50
CA ASP A 71 -8.10 0.63 -3.67
C ASP A 71 -7.44 2.01 -3.58
N PHE A 72 -6.12 2.06 -3.40
CA PHE A 72 -5.35 3.31 -3.38
C PHE A 72 -5.17 3.88 -4.79
N LEU A 73 -4.84 3.02 -5.76
CA LEU A 73 -4.60 3.43 -7.15
C LEU A 73 -5.85 4.05 -7.77
N GLU A 74 -7.01 3.42 -7.57
CA GLU A 74 -8.31 3.91 -8.02
C GLU A 74 -8.69 5.22 -7.30
N ALA A 75 -8.55 5.27 -5.98
CA ALA A 75 -8.88 6.48 -5.21
C ALA A 75 -7.99 7.68 -5.57
N SER A 76 -6.79 7.44 -6.09
CA SER A 76 -5.82 8.47 -6.49
C SER A 76 -5.83 8.77 -7.99
N GLN A 77 -6.75 8.16 -8.75
CA GLN A 77 -6.79 8.24 -10.22
C GLN A 77 -5.41 7.95 -10.84
N ALA A 78 -4.73 6.95 -10.30
CA ALA A 78 -3.34 6.68 -10.61
C ALA A 78 -3.16 6.20 -12.06
N VAL A 79 -2.13 6.73 -12.74
CA VAL A 79 -1.66 6.24 -14.04
C VAL A 79 -0.28 5.60 -13.84
N ILE A 80 -0.19 4.29 -14.13
CA ILE A 80 1.08 3.57 -14.16
C ILE A 80 1.65 3.74 -15.59
N ASP A 81 2.52 4.73 -15.77
CA ASP A 81 3.18 4.97 -17.06
C ASP A 81 4.45 4.11 -17.16
N CYS A 82 4.29 2.92 -17.75
CA CYS A 82 5.40 2.01 -18.01
C CYS A 82 6.38 2.54 -19.07
N GLY A 83 5.96 3.48 -19.93
CA GLY A 83 6.80 4.06 -20.98
C GLY A 83 7.78 5.09 -20.43
N GLN A 84 7.31 5.93 -19.49
CA GLN A 84 8.14 6.90 -18.76
C GLN A 84 8.72 6.35 -17.47
N ASN A 85 8.26 5.17 -17.04
CA ASN A 85 8.71 4.51 -15.82
C ASN A 85 8.37 5.32 -14.55
N GLU A 86 7.13 5.84 -14.54
CA GLU A 86 6.57 6.75 -13.56
C GLU A 86 5.19 6.28 -13.08
N LEU A 87 4.83 6.71 -11.86
CA LEU A 87 3.47 6.62 -11.35
C LEU A 87 2.97 8.04 -11.20
N VAL A 88 1.96 8.39 -11.99
CA VAL A 88 1.30 9.70 -11.91
C VAL A 88 0.08 9.54 -11.02
N LEU A 89 -0.06 10.41 -10.03
CA LEU A 89 -1.24 10.51 -9.18
C LEU A 89 -1.92 11.84 -9.50
N GLU A 90 -3.25 11.86 -9.59
CA GLU A 90 -3.95 13.13 -9.68
C GLU A 90 -3.77 13.88 -8.35
N ASP A 91 -3.49 15.19 -8.42
CA ASP A 91 -3.29 16.00 -7.23
C ASP A 91 -4.59 16.01 -6.42
N ILE A 92 -4.64 15.19 -5.36
CA ILE A 92 -5.70 15.29 -4.36
C ILE A 92 -5.36 16.53 -3.52
N CYS A 93 -5.56 17.72 -4.08
CA CYS A 93 -5.73 18.92 -3.30
C CYS A 93 -6.98 18.74 -2.43
N ARG A 94 -6.82 18.12 -1.26
CA ARG A 94 -7.71 18.43 -0.15
C ARG A 94 -7.37 19.84 0.25
N ASP A 95 -8.23 20.77 -0.16
CA ASP A 95 -8.25 22.13 0.34
C ASP A 95 -7.91 22.11 1.83
N SER A 96 -6.77 22.70 2.17
CA SER A 96 -6.35 22.90 3.55
C SER A 96 -7.14 24.07 4.13
N SER A 97 -8.47 23.95 4.14
CA SER A 97 -9.37 24.95 4.70
C SER A 97 -10.53 24.27 5.43
N ALA A 98 -10.28 23.94 6.70
CA ALA A 98 -11.23 24.04 7.81
C ALA A 98 -10.47 24.01 9.14
#